data_AF-A0A7S7LYS1-F1
#
_entry.id   AF-A0A7S7LYS1-F1
#
_cell.length_a   1.000
_cell.length_b   1.000
_cell.length_c   1.000
_cell.angle_alpha   90.00
_cell.angle_beta   90.00
_cell.angle_gamma   90.00
#
_symmetry.space_group_name_H-M   'P 1'
#
loop_
_entity.id
_entity.type
_entity.pdbx_description
1 polymer ?
#
loop_
_entity_poly.entity_id
_entity_poly.type
_entity_poly.pdbx_seq_one_letter_code
_entity_poly.pdbx_strand_id
1 'polypeptide(L)'
;MKILISFLIAITLAYASDATIEVVKKVDSLPTLAVEDSSLSYSDTFKMIFFKSIVADLNVISIFNVDRHHRKIEFDSSDIAQENRDMNYVLRYELIEDDAGALNIKLKIISNSNTVFNKNYKVNNKNIYMFLSHTIAYDINKFMGEPSIEWIKRKVIFSRVVAPQKSELVISDYTLTYQHIAVKGGFNLFPKWSNKAQTAFYYTSLDERKPTLKYVDITTGKSEVIASSDGMMICSDVSDDGKRLLLTKAPTGQPDIYLYDVQMKKTTRLTKYGGIDVSGQFVNNENIIFVSDRLGYPNIFSKRIDGSSVEQMVYYGKSNAACSAFGKYIVYKARESSEAFSDNTFNLHLISTETDFIRRLTAVGVNEFPRFSIDGDAIIFIKNYSAQSSIGIIRLNHNKNYLFPLKYGKVQSMDW
;
A
#
# COMPACT_ATOMS: atom_id res chain seq x y z
N MET A 1 -69.23 1.40 16.00
CA MET A 1 -68.06 0.64 15.49
C MET A 1 -66.99 1.51 14.83
N LYS A 2 -67.33 2.57 14.05
CA LYS A 2 -66.31 3.45 13.42
C LYS A 2 -65.52 4.34 14.40
N ILE A 3 -66.13 4.78 15.50
CA ILE A 3 -65.46 5.64 16.50
C ILE A 3 -64.43 4.85 17.33
N LEU A 4 -64.71 3.58 17.64
CA LEU A 4 -63.79 2.73 18.40
C LEU A 4 -62.51 2.40 17.62
N ILE A 5 -62.62 2.21 16.30
CA ILE A 5 -61.47 1.95 15.42
C ILE A 5 -60.61 3.20 15.26
N SER A 6 -61.23 4.38 15.18
CA SER A 6 -60.49 5.64 15.10
C SER A 6 -59.72 5.96 16.39
N PHE A 7 -60.23 5.55 17.55
CA PHE A 7 -59.54 5.70 18.83
C PHE A 7 -58.37 4.71 18.98
N LEU A 8 -58.50 3.50 18.43
CA LEU A 8 -57.41 2.52 18.42
C LEU A 8 -56.23 2.94 17.53
N ILE A 9 -56.51 3.58 16.38
CA ILE A 9 -55.46 4.08 15.45
C ILE A 9 -54.72 5.29 16.05
N ALA A 10 -55.40 6.14 16.82
CA ALA A 10 -54.76 7.27 17.52
C ALA A 10 -53.79 6.80 18.62
N ILE A 11 -54.09 5.69 19.31
CA ILE A 11 -53.21 5.13 20.34
C ILE A 11 -51.97 4.47 19.73
N THR A 12 -52.06 3.91 18.51
CA THR A 12 -50.87 3.36 17.82
C THR A 12 -49.92 4.42 17.26
N LEU A 13 -50.37 5.67 17.09
CA LEU A 13 -49.52 6.79 16.68
C LEU A 13 -48.88 7.54 17.87
N ALA A 14 -49.37 7.34 19.09
CA ALA A 14 -48.82 7.96 20.30
C ALA A 14 -47.65 7.18 20.93
N TYR A 15 -47.35 5.97 20.43
CA TYR A 15 -46.22 5.13 20.85
C TYR A 15 -45.21 4.86 19.74
N ALA A 16 -45.04 5.80 18.81
CA ALA A 16 -43.78 5.89 18.07
C ALA A 16 -42.71 6.41 19.05
N SER A 17 -42.24 5.53 19.93
CA SER A 17 -40.93 5.69 20.55
C SER A 17 -39.94 5.69 19.40
N ASP A 18 -39.53 6.89 18.99
CA ASP A 18 -38.41 7.09 18.09
C ASP A 18 -37.21 6.50 18.83
N ALA A 19 -36.91 5.23 18.56
CA ALA A 19 -35.66 4.63 18.96
C ALA A 19 -34.60 5.28 18.08
N THR A 20 -34.23 6.50 18.41
CA THR A 20 -32.95 7.06 18.02
C THR A 20 -31.93 6.10 18.61
N ILE A 21 -31.46 5.20 17.75
CA ILE A 21 -30.20 4.52 17.98
C ILE A 21 -29.18 5.65 17.96
N GLU A 22 -28.96 6.29 19.10
CA GLU A 22 -27.67 6.86 19.39
C GLU A 22 -26.71 5.69 19.29
N VAL A 23 -26.09 5.58 18.13
CA VAL A 23 -24.83 4.87 18.01
C VAL A 23 -23.89 5.66 18.90
N VAL A 24 -23.89 5.35 20.19
CA VAL A 24 -22.78 5.63 21.08
C VAL A 24 -21.66 4.79 20.50
N LYS A 25 -20.96 5.35 19.51
CA LYS A 25 -19.56 5.00 19.31
C LYS A 25 -18.93 5.37 20.65
N LYS A 26 -18.80 4.40 21.54
CA LYS A 26 -17.61 4.34 22.39
C LYS A 26 -16.46 4.32 21.41
N VAL A 27 -16.02 5.50 21.01
CA VAL A 27 -14.70 5.69 20.44
C VAL A 27 -13.82 5.41 21.65
N ASP A 28 -13.42 4.15 21.83
CA ASP A 28 -12.31 3.87 22.72
C ASP A 28 -11.17 4.76 22.18
N SER A 29 -10.87 5.82 22.93
CA SER A 29 -9.81 6.74 22.55
C SER A 29 -8.54 5.91 22.52
N LEU A 30 -7.84 5.93 21.37
CA LEU A 30 -6.56 5.22 21.25
C LEU A 30 -5.66 5.54 22.43
N PRO A 31 -4.93 4.55 23.00
CA PRO A 31 -4.01 4.82 24.10
C PRO A 31 -2.99 5.87 23.70
N THR A 32 -2.64 6.74 24.65
CA THR A 32 -1.63 7.78 24.43
C THR A 32 -0.23 7.20 24.53
N LEU A 33 0.66 7.67 23.65
CA LEU A 33 2.06 7.25 23.61
C LEU A 33 2.96 8.48 23.49
N ALA A 34 3.82 8.69 24.48
CA ALA A 34 4.92 9.66 24.38
C ALA A 34 6.21 9.01 23.87
N VAL A 35 7.07 9.81 23.27
CA VAL A 35 8.39 9.39 22.78
C VAL A 35 9.46 10.25 23.46
N GLU A 36 10.38 9.60 24.16
CA GLU A 36 11.48 10.20 24.91
C GLU A 36 12.83 9.81 24.30
N ASP A 37 13.70 10.80 24.14
CA ASP A 37 15.04 10.65 23.58
C ASP A 37 16.10 10.73 24.69
N SER A 38 16.85 9.66 24.86
CA SER A 38 17.95 9.54 25.82
C SER A 38 19.33 9.55 25.17
N SER A 39 19.41 9.93 23.90
CA SER A 39 20.64 9.81 23.12
C SER A 39 21.68 10.85 23.52
N LEU A 40 22.83 10.38 23.98
CA LEU A 40 24.02 11.21 24.18
C LEU A 40 24.84 11.32 22.88
N SER A 41 25.02 10.22 22.15
CA SER A 41 25.73 10.17 20.87
C SER A 41 24.95 10.81 19.72
N TYR A 42 25.62 11.09 18.59
CA TYR A 42 25.12 11.80 17.39
C TYR A 42 24.80 13.29 17.54
N SER A 43 24.70 13.99 16.39
CA SER A 43 24.28 15.39 16.34
C SER A 43 22.80 15.56 16.64
N ASP A 44 22.39 16.72 17.19
CA ASP A 44 20.99 17.04 17.44
C ASP A 44 20.13 16.97 16.17
N THR A 45 20.70 17.28 15.01
CA THR A 45 20.03 17.13 13.71
C THR A 45 19.65 15.67 13.45
N PHE A 46 20.56 14.72 13.67
CA PHE A 46 20.28 13.32 13.45
C PHE A 46 19.28 12.76 14.47
N LYS A 47 19.43 13.14 15.75
CA LYS A 47 18.47 12.79 16.81
C LYS A 47 17.05 13.21 16.46
N MET A 48 16.89 14.45 15.99
CA MET A 48 15.59 14.99 15.56
C MET A 48 15.03 14.29 14.31
N ILE A 49 15.89 13.92 13.35
CA ILE A 49 15.49 13.14 12.18
C ILE A 49 14.94 11.78 12.60
N PHE A 50 15.66 11.08 13.49
CA PHE A 50 15.23 9.78 14.00
C PHE A 50 13.92 9.88 14.80
N PHE A 51 13.82 10.86 15.71
CA PHE A 51 12.60 11.14 16.47
C PHE A 51 11.37 11.32 15.56
N LYS A 52 11.50 12.14 14.51
CA LYS A 52 10.40 12.36 13.55
C LYS A 52 10.04 11.08 12.80
N SER A 53 11.02 10.25 12.46
CA SER A 53 10.80 8.97 11.79
C SER A 53 9.99 8.00 12.65
N ILE A 54 10.39 7.79 13.90
CA ILE A 54 9.69 6.85 14.79
C ILE A 54 8.28 7.35 15.12
N VAL A 55 8.10 8.65 15.37
CA VAL A 55 6.78 9.25 15.57
C VAL A 55 5.90 9.09 14.33
N ALA A 56 6.45 9.26 13.12
CA ALA A 56 5.70 9.08 11.89
C ALA A 56 5.23 7.63 11.72
N ASP A 57 6.11 6.64 11.91
CA ASP A 57 5.74 5.23 11.81
C ASP A 57 4.70 4.83 12.86
N LEU A 58 4.86 5.28 14.11
CA LEU A 58 3.88 5.04 15.18
C LEU A 58 2.51 5.66 14.87
N ASN A 59 2.48 6.80 14.17
CA ASN A 59 1.23 7.37 13.68
C ASN A 59 0.64 6.52 12.54
N VAL A 60 1.46 5.95 11.66
CA VAL A 60 1.04 5.12 10.52
C VAL A 60 0.42 3.80 10.98
N ILE A 61 1.00 3.12 11.98
CA ILE A 61 0.42 1.88 12.51
C ILE A 61 -0.98 2.09 13.11
N SER A 62 -1.30 3.33 13.53
CA SER A 62 -2.66 3.80 13.86
C SER A 62 -3.28 3.26 15.15
N ILE A 63 -2.47 2.70 16.06
CA ILE A 63 -2.94 2.10 17.32
C ILE A 63 -2.73 3.00 18.55
N PHE A 64 -2.10 4.16 18.38
CA PHE A 64 -1.83 5.13 19.45
C PHE A 64 -2.25 6.56 19.06
N ASN A 65 -2.51 7.37 20.08
CA ASN A 65 -2.42 8.83 20.02
C ASN A 65 -1.00 9.25 20.40
N VAL A 66 -0.15 9.43 19.38
CA VAL A 66 1.30 9.68 19.57
C VAL A 66 1.56 11.16 19.82
N ASP A 67 2.16 11.48 20.96
CA ASP A 67 2.65 12.83 21.26
C ASP A 67 3.88 13.18 20.39
N ARG A 68 3.97 14.45 20.00
CA ARG A 68 4.96 14.94 19.03
C ARG A 68 6.05 15.81 19.66
N HIS A 69 6.04 16.00 20.97
CA HIS A 69 7.04 16.83 21.64
C HIS A 69 8.31 16.02 21.88
N HIS A 70 9.42 16.49 21.33
CA HIS A 70 10.73 15.89 21.55
C HIS A 70 11.23 16.25 22.95
N ARG A 71 11.30 15.26 23.84
CA ARG A 71 11.76 15.44 25.22
C ARG A 71 13.05 14.64 25.44
N LYS A 72 14.01 15.27 26.14
CA LYS A 72 15.29 14.67 26.49
C LYS A 72 15.27 14.20 27.95
N ILE A 73 15.60 12.94 28.19
CA ILE A 73 15.65 12.35 29.54
C ILE A 73 16.73 11.27 29.61
N GLU A 74 17.28 10.98 30.78
CA GLU A 74 18.24 9.89 30.93
C GLU A 74 17.58 8.52 30.72
N PHE A 75 18.29 7.60 30.06
CA PHE A 75 17.71 6.31 29.67
C PHE A 75 17.26 5.52 30.90
N ASP A 76 18.12 5.37 31.90
CA ASP A 76 17.89 4.58 33.11
C ASP A 76 17.15 5.31 34.23
N SER A 77 16.73 6.56 34.02
CA SER A 77 15.92 7.29 34.98
C SER A 77 14.64 6.50 35.33
N SER A 78 14.40 6.31 36.62
CA SER A 78 13.13 5.77 37.14
C SER A 78 11.96 6.71 36.89
N ASP A 79 12.25 8.00 36.71
CA ASP A 79 11.25 9.03 36.48
C ASP A 79 10.88 9.10 34.99
N ILE A 80 9.58 9.23 34.78
CA ILE A 80 9.00 9.66 33.50
C ILE A 80 8.99 11.20 33.51
N ALA A 81 9.19 11.83 32.34
CA ALA A 81 9.08 13.29 32.23
C ALA A 81 7.73 13.74 32.81
N GLN A 82 7.71 14.86 33.54
CA GLN A 82 6.53 15.28 34.31
C GLN A 82 5.27 15.35 33.43
N GLU A 83 5.43 15.79 32.19
CA GLU A 83 4.40 15.95 31.17
C GLU A 83 3.89 14.62 30.58
N ASN A 84 4.62 13.53 30.79
CA ASN A 84 4.32 12.21 30.26
C ASN A 84 3.74 11.25 31.32
N ARG A 85 3.58 11.69 32.58
CA ARG A 85 3.09 10.84 33.69
C ARG A 85 1.68 10.32 33.47
N ASP A 86 0.85 11.08 32.75
CA ASP A 86 -0.53 10.72 32.43
C ASP A 86 -0.66 9.92 31.12
N MET A 87 0.46 9.62 30.45
CA MET A 87 0.45 8.84 29.21
C MET A 87 0.26 7.35 29.52
N ASN A 88 -0.52 6.65 28.69
CA ASN A 88 -0.69 5.19 28.86
C ASN A 88 0.63 4.44 28.64
N TYR A 89 1.43 4.94 27.70
CA TYR A 89 2.72 4.38 27.34
C TYR A 89 3.76 5.49 27.12
N VAL A 90 5.00 5.19 27.48
CA VAL A 90 6.17 6.02 27.16
C VAL A 90 7.21 5.15 26.47
N LEU A 91 7.50 5.45 25.21
CA LEU A 91 8.59 4.86 24.46
C LEU A 91 9.85 5.68 24.73
N ARG A 92 10.86 5.08 25.33
CA ARG A 92 12.16 5.70 25.54
C ARG A 92 13.21 4.99 24.71
N TYR A 93 14.01 5.75 23.96
CA TYR A 93 15.10 5.21 23.15
C TYR A 93 16.44 5.92 23.43
N GLU A 94 17.53 5.21 23.21
CA GLU A 94 18.90 5.74 23.26
C GLU A 94 19.63 5.34 21.96
N LEU A 95 20.09 6.32 21.19
CA LEU A 95 20.94 6.12 20.01
C LEU A 95 22.42 6.12 20.42
N ILE A 96 23.15 5.10 19.98
CA ILE A 96 24.57 4.87 20.32
C ILE A 96 25.34 4.56 19.03
N GLU A 97 26.37 5.36 18.74
CA GLU A 97 27.37 5.05 17.70
C GLU A 97 28.44 4.16 18.33
N ASP A 98 28.67 2.96 17.79
CA ASP A 98 29.78 2.11 18.23
C ASP A 98 31.11 2.47 17.52
N ASP A 99 32.21 1.85 17.94
CA ASP A 99 33.55 2.10 17.40
C ASP A 99 33.66 1.82 15.89
N ALA A 100 32.76 1.00 15.34
CA ALA A 100 32.69 0.71 13.90
C ALA A 100 31.76 1.68 13.14
N GLY A 101 31.22 2.69 13.81
CA GLY A 101 30.28 3.66 13.24
C GLY A 101 28.86 3.11 13.03
N ALA A 102 28.55 1.94 13.59
CA ALA A 102 27.21 1.37 13.49
C ALA A 102 26.24 2.07 14.45
N LEU A 103 25.00 2.21 14.00
CA LEU A 103 23.90 2.74 14.80
C LEU A 103 23.29 1.61 15.62
N ASN A 104 23.43 1.73 16.94
CA ASN A 104 22.78 0.89 17.93
C ASN A 104 21.66 1.67 18.60
N ILE A 105 20.53 1.01 18.87
CA ILE A 105 19.37 1.61 19.51
C ILE A 105 18.95 0.72 20.66
N LYS A 106 18.99 1.25 21.88
CA LYS A 106 18.29 0.63 23.01
C LYS A 106 16.90 1.24 23.09
N LEU A 107 15.88 0.41 23.26
CA LEU A 107 14.50 0.87 23.34
C LEU A 107 13.77 0.15 24.45
N LYS A 108 12.93 0.89 25.18
CA LYS A 108 11.98 0.34 26.13
C LYS A 108 10.63 1.06 26.05
N ILE A 109 9.56 0.34 26.38
CA ILE A 109 8.23 0.91 26.62
C ILE A 109 7.94 0.78 28.10
N ILE A 110 7.51 1.89 28.68
CA ILE A 110 7.12 2.01 30.08
C ILE A 110 5.60 2.20 30.14
N SER A 111 4.93 1.46 31.02
CA SER A 111 3.53 1.65 31.35
C SER A 111 3.34 1.43 32.85
N ASN A 112 2.57 2.30 33.52
CA ASN A 112 2.39 2.27 34.98
C ASN A 112 3.73 2.16 35.73
N SER A 113 4.71 2.97 35.32
CA SER A 113 6.08 3.01 35.87
C SER A 113 6.88 1.70 35.76
N ASN A 114 6.40 0.71 35.01
CA ASN A 114 7.10 -0.56 34.77
C ASN A 114 7.54 -0.65 33.32
N THR A 115 8.74 -1.18 33.09
CA THR A 115 9.19 -1.52 31.73
C THR A 115 8.43 -2.77 31.28
N VAL A 116 7.57 -2.63 30.28
CA VAL A 116 6.74 -3.71 29.74
C VAL A 116 7.30 -4.33 28.46
N PHE A 117 8.16 -3.59 27.76
CA PHE A 117 8.86 -4.05 26.56
C PHE A 117 10.27 -3.46 26.55
N ASN A 118 11.25 -4.25 26.13
CA ASN A 118 12.59 -3.77 25.83
C ASN A 118 13.17 -4.53 24.64
N LYS A 119 13.94 -3.84 23.80
CA LYS A 119 14.61 -4.45 22.66
C LYS A 119 15.78 -3.57 22.19
N ASN A 120 16.82 -4.22 21.69
CA ASN A 120 17.97 -3.56 21.09
C ASN A 120 18.00 -3.80 19.58
N TYR A 121 18.42 -2.78 18.83
CA TYR A 121 18.52 -2.82 17.38
C TYR A 121 19.91 -2.36 16.94
N LYS A 122 20.37 -2.85 15.79
CA LYS A 122 21.66 -2.47 15.20
C LYS A 122 21.57 -2.41 13.68
N VAL A 123 22.16 -1.37 13.09
CA VAL A 123 22.50 -1.31 11.66
C VAL A 123 23.91 -0.78 11.47
N ASN A 124 24.63 -1.35 10.51
CA ASN A 124 26.01 -0.96 10.22
C ASN A 124 26.14 0.44 9.59
N ASN A 125 25.04 1.04 9.14
CA ASN A 125 25.05 2.35 8.50
C ASN A 125 23.86 3.18 8.99
N LYS A 126 24.12 4.32 9.63
CA LYS A 126 23.05 5.21 10.12
C LYS A 126 22.19 5.81 9.01
N ASN A 127 22.65 5.86 7.76
CA ASN A 127 21.88 6.39 6.63
C ASN A 127 20.68 5.50 6.25
N ILE A 128 20.56 4.31 6.83
CA ILE A 128 19.41 3.41 6.66
C ILE A 128 18.51 3.34 7.91
N TYR A 129 18.56 4.37 8.77
CA TYR A 129 17.81 4.42 10.04
C TYR A 129 16.29 4.24 9.91
N MET A 130 15.69 4.62 8.78
CA MET A 130 14.25 4.49 8.53
C MET A 130 13.81 3.03 8.57
N PHE A 131 14.63 2.09 8.09
CA PHE A 131 14.30 0.67 8.18
C PHE A 131 14.32 0.16 9.63
N LEU A 132 15.15 0.74 10.50
CA LEU A 132 15.07 0.47 11.94
C LEU A 132 13.80 1.05 12.54
N SER A 133 13.44 2.28 12.18
CA SER A 133 12.19 2.92 12.59
C SER A 133 10.97 2.05 12.23
N HIS A 134 10.91 1.56 11.00
CA HIS A 134 9.84 0.66 10.54
C HIS A 134 9.83 -0.66 11.31
N THR A 135 11.01 -1.22 11.57
CA THR A 135 11.15 -2.47 12.34
C THR A 135 10.70 -2.28 13.79
N ILE A 136 11.03 -1.15 14.41
CA ILE A 136 10.58 -0.79 15.75
C ILE A 136 9.04 -0.69 15.77
N ALA A 137 8.44 0.03 14.82
CA ALA A 137 6.99 0.14 14.75
C ALA A 137 6.29 -1.22 14.53
N TYR A 138 6.87 -2.08 13.68
CA TYR A 138 6.41 -3.47 13.50
C TYR A 138 6.47 -4.27 14.81
N ASP A 139 7.60 -4.22 15.52
CA ASP A 139 7.79 -4.96 16.77
C ASP A 139 6.86 -4.47 17.89
N ILE A 140 6.61 -3.15 17.95
CA ILE A 140 5.65 -2.55 18.89
C ILE A 140 4.22 -2.99 18.55
N ASN A 141 3.81 -2.92 17.29
CA ASN A 141 2.49 -3.40 16.85
C ASN A 141 2.29 -4.87 17.24
N LYS A 142 3.30 -5.71 16.99
CA LYS A 142 3.29 -7.12 17.38
C LYS A 142 3.21 -7.32 18.90
N PHE A 143 3.97 -6.54 19.67
CA PHE A 143 3.93 -6.59 21.13
C PHE A 143 2.54 -6.25 21.69
N MET A 144 1.85 -5.28 21.07
CA MET A 144 0.48 -4.90 21.45
C MET A 144 -0.59 -5.93 21.05
N GLY A 145 -0.22 -7.01 20.36
CA GLY A 145 -1.16 -8.07 19.95
C GLY A 145 -1.99 -7.74 18.72
N GLU A 146 -1.58 -6.72 17.95
CA GLU A 146 -2.30 -6.26 16.75
C GLU A 146 -2.04 -7.18 15.55
N PRO A 147 -2.95 -7.19 14.55
CA PRO A 147 -2.72 -7.88 13.28
C PRO A 147 -1.39 -7.49 12.65
N SER A 148 -0.77 -8.43 11.93
CA SER A 148 0.55 -8.21 11.33
C SER A 148 0.52 -7.04 10.35
N ILE A 149 1.54 -6.19 10.44
CA ILE A 149 1.81 -5.07 9.51
C ILE A 149 3.15 -5.28 8.81
N GLU A 150 3.46 -6.51 8.41
CA GLU A 150 4.77 -6.86 7.86
C GLU A 150 5.12 -6.04 6.62
N TRP A 151 4.10 -5.56 5.90
CA TRP A 151 4.23 -4.61 4.80
C TRP A 151 5.09 -3.38 5.12
N ILE A 152 5.15 -2.90 6.37
CA ILE A 152 5.92 -1.69 6.73
C ILE A 152 7.43 -1.86 6.53
N LYS A 153 7.91 -3.11 6.58
CA LYS A 153 9.32 -3.45 6.36
C LYS A 153 9.65 -3.71 4.89
N ARG A 154 8.64 -3.79 4.02
CA ARG A 154 8.82 -4.08 2.60
C ARG A 154 9.27 -2.84 1.84
N LYS A 155 9.88 -3.09 0.69
CA LYS A 155 10.31 -2.05 -0.25
C LYS A 155 9.25 -1.78 -1.30
N VAL A 156 9.12 -0.53 -1.71
CA VAL A 156 8.35 -0.13 -2.87
C VAL A 156 9.30 0.00 -4.05
N ILE A 157 8.95 -0.57 -5.20
CA ILE A 157 9.61 -0.25 -6.47
C ILE A 157 8.65 0.56 -7.34
N PHE A 158 9.11 1.66 -7.90
CA PHE A 158 8.28 2.50 -8.76
C PHE A 158 9.05 3.08 -9.94
N SER A 159 8.33 3.34 -11.01
CA SER A 159 8.82 4.11 -12.15
C SER A 159 8.47 5.58 -11.97
N ARG A 160 9.46 6.46 -11.97
CA ARG A 160 9.26 7.91 -12.04
C ARG A 160 9.73 8.48 -13.37
N VAL A 161 8.91 9.32 -13.98
CA VAL A 161 9.29 10.10 -15.16
C VAL A 161 10.07 11.33 -14.73
N VAL A 162 11.23 11.53 -15.35
CA VAL A 162 12.16 12.63 -15.03
C VAL A 162 12.35 13.60 -16.19
N ALA A 163 12.08 13.17 -17.43
CA ALA A 163 12.07 13.98 -18.64
C ALA A 163 11.23 13.29 -19.73
N PRO A 164 10.92 13.94 -20.87
CA PRO A 164 10.22 13.30 -21.98
C PRO A 164 10.91 11.98 -22.38
N GLN A 165 10.14 10.89 -22.40
CA GLN A 165 10.62 9.52 -22.68
C GLN A 165 11.83 9.10 -21.83
N LYS A 166 11.96 9.61 -20.60
CA LYS A 166 12.99 9.18 -19.65
C LYS A 166 12.39 8.91 -18.29
N SER A 167 12.68 7.73 -17.77
CA SER A 167 12.28 7.32 -16.42
C SER A 167 13.42 6.67 -15.65
N GLU A 168 13.20 6.55 -14.35
CA GLU A 168 14.05 5.82 -13.42
C GLU A 168 13.19 4.81 -12.68
N LEU A 169 13.71 3.58 -12.53
CA LEU A 169 13.13 2.60 -11.61
C LEU A 169 13.81 2.76 -10.26
N VAL A 170 13.02 3.10 -9.25
CA VAL A 170 13.50 3.47 -7.92
C VAL A 170 12.97 2.47 -6.91
N ILE A 171 13.88 1.90 -6.11
CA ILE A 171 13.56 1.10 -4.93
C ILE A 171 13.60 2.02 -3.72
N SER A 172 12.58 1.94 -2.87
CA SER A 172 12.37 2.85 -1.75
C SER A 172 11.73 2.14 -0.56
N ASP A 173 11.79 2.73 0.62
CA ASP A 173 10.83 2.42 1.68
C ASP A 173 9.48 3.11 1.40
N TYR A 174 8.44 2.77 2.16
CA TYR A 174 7.11 3.29 1.90
C TYR A 174 6.98 4.82 2.16
N THR A 175 7.88 5.40 2.97
CA THR A 175 7.88 6.84 3.29
C THR A 175 8.66 7.69 2.30
N LEU A 176 9.31 7.06 1.29
CA LEU A 176 10.19 7.71 0.32
C LEU A 176 11.46 8.36 0.91
N THR A 177 11.83 8.00 2.14
CA THR A 177 13.01 8.56 2.82
C THR A 177 14.31 7.97 2.26
N TYR A 178 14.36 6.65 2.13
CA TYR A 178 15.38 5.90 1.41
C TYR A 178 14.96 5.76 -0.06
N GLN A 179 15.87 6.09 -0.98
CA GLN A 179 15.65 5.88 -2.41
C GLN A 179 16.96 5.41 -3.07
N HIS A 180 16.86 4.34 -3.84
CA HIS A 180 17.94 3.80 -4.64
C HIS A 180 17.48 3.63 -6.08
N ILE A 181 18.19 4.24 -7.03
CA ILE A 181 17.89 4.11 -8.46
C ILE A 181 18.41 2.75 -8.93
N ALA A 182 17.51 1.80 -9.16
CA ALA A 182 17.84 0.45 -9.61
C ALA A 182 18.10 0.38 -11.12
N VAL A 183 17.36 1.17 -11.91
CA VAL A 183 17.57 1.31 -13.36
C VAL A 183 17.52 2.78 -13.72
N LYS A 184 18.54 3.24 -14.44
CA LYS A 184 18.69 4.62 -14.89
C LYS A 184 18.78 4.67 -16.42
N GLY A 185 18.14 5.69 -17.00
CA GLY A 185 18.18 5.94 -18.45
C GLY A 185 17.14 5.13 -19.21
N GLY A 186 16.74 5.65 -20.37
CA GLY A 186 15.68 5.07 -21.16
C GLY A 186 14.27 5.30 -20.60
N PHE A 187 13.27 4.69 -21.23
CA PHE A 187 11.87 4.74 -20.83
C PHE A 187 11.39 3.36 -20.35
N ASN A 188 11.55 3.15 -19.04
CA ASN A 188 11.25 1.91 -18.33
C ASN A 188 10.04 2.09 -17.42
N LEU A 189 9.04 1.22 -17.54
CA LEU A 189 7.76 1.32 -16.85
C LEU A 189 7.35 -0.04 -16.24
N PHE A 190 6.31 0.01 -15.40
CA PHE A 190 5.62 -1.16 -14.84
C PHE A 190 6.54 -2.14 -14.12
N PRO A 191 7.33 -1.69 -13.12
CA PRO A 191 8.13 -2.61 -12.34
C PRO A 191 7.22 -3.57 -11.54
N LYS A 192 7.64 -4.84 -11.41
CA LYS A 192 7.00 -5.87 -10.58
C LYS A 192 8.03 -6.72 -9.85
N TRP A 193 7.89 -6.87 -8.54
CA TRP A 193 8.75 -7.76 -7.77
C TRP A 193 8.59 -9.20 -8.27
N SER A 194 9.71 -9.87 -8.53
CA SER A 194 9.72 -11.25 -9.02
C SER A 194 9.50 -12.29 -7.91
N ASN A 195 9.72 -11.90 -6.65
CA ASN A 195 9.65 -12.81 -5.52
C ASN A 195 9.34 -12.06 -4.22
N LYS A 196 8.88 -12.80 -3.21
CA LYS A 196 8.52 -12.26 -1.89
C LYS A 196 9.70 -11.59 -1.16
N ALA A 197 10.93 -12.05 -1.43
CA ALA A 197 12.17 -11.53 -0.83
C ALA A 197 12.63 -10.17 -1.42
N GLN A 198 12.00 -9.70 -2.50
CA GLN A 198 12.31 -8.43 -3.16
C GLN A 198 13.77 -8.33 -3.63
N THR A 199 14.32 -9.46 -4.11
CA THR A 199 15.70 -9.57 -4.60
C THR A 199 15.80 -9.52 -6.13
N ALA A 200 14.67 -9.46 -6.82
CA ALA A 200 14.62 -9.32 -8.26
C ALA A 200 13.27 -8.74 -8.71
N PHE A 201 13.24 -8.12 -9.88
CA PHE A 201 12.02 -7.54 -10.44
C PHE A 201 12.00 -7.62 -11.97
N TYR A 202 10.78 -7.59 -12.52
CA TYR A 202 10.51 -7.41 -13.94
C TYR A 202 10.17 -5.96 -14.25
N TYR A 203 10.43 -5.51 -15.47
CA TYR A 203 9.94 -4.22 -15.97
C TYR A 203 9.84 -4.21 -17.50
N THR A 204 9.06 -3.28 -18.05
CA THR A 204 8.94 -3.07 -19.50
C THR A 204 9.83 -1.92 -19.95
N SER A 205 10.73 -2.18 -20.90
CA SER A 205 11.50 -1.16 -21.60
C SER A 205 10.79 -0.78 -22.90
N LEU A 206 10.66 0.52 -23.15
CA LEU A 206 10.02 1.10 -24.35
C LEU A 206 11.02 1.80 -25.28
N ASP A 207 12.32 1.69 -25.02
CA ASP A 207 13.38 2.27 -25.86
C ASP A 207 13.66 1.44 -27.12
N GLU A 208 13.27 0.17 -27.09
CA GLU A 208 13.43 -0.74 -28.21
C GLU A 208 12.30 -0.55 -29.23
N ARG A 209 12.50 -1.03 -30.45
CA ARG A 209 11.48 -0.99 -31.51
C ARG A 209 10.15 -1.65 -31.08
N LYS A 210 10.22 -2.58 -30.14
CA LYS A 210 9.10 -3.32 -29.55
C LYS A 210 9.17 -3.20 -28.03
N PRO A 211 8.04 -3.05 -27.32
CA PRO A 211 8.00 -3.18 -25.88
C PRO A 211 8.61 -4.52 -25.42
N THR A 212 9.60 -4.45 -24.54
CA THR A 212 10.40 -5.60 -24.12
C THR A 212 10.34 -5.76 -22.61
N LEU A 213 9.91 -6.94 -22.15
CA LEU A 213 9.93 -7.35 -20.76
C LEU A 213 11.34 -7.82 -20.38
N LYS A 214 11.90 -7.19 -19.36
CA LYS A 214 13.23 -7.49 -18.80
C LYS A 214 13.10 -7.93 -17.35
N TYR A 215 14.05 -8.73 -16.89
CA TYR A 215 14.24 -9.15 -15.51
C TYR A 215 15.58 -8.63 -15.01
N VAL A 216 15.62 -8.22 -13.74
CA VAL A 216 16.84 -7.81 -13.03
C VAL A 216 16.88 -8.46 -11.67
N ASP A 217 17.99 -9.13 -11.37
CA ASP A 217 18.35 -9.58 -10.04
C ASP A 217 19.27 -8.52 -9.39
N ILE A 218 18.80 -7.92 -8.29
CA ILE A 218 19.54 -6.82 -7.63
C ILE A 218 20.71 -7.32 -6.76
N THR A 219 20.76 -8.61 -6.46
CA THR A 219 21.82 -9.21 -5.64
C THR A 219 23.04 -9.56 -6.47
N THR A 220 22.81 -10.05 -7.70
CA THR A 220 23.87 -10.45 -8.63
C THR A 220 24.15 -9.42 -9.72
N GLY A 221 23.22 -8.48 -9.95
CA GLY A 221 23.27 -7.54 -11.08
C GLY A 221 22.90 -8.19 -12.42
N LYS A 222 22.47 -9.45 -12.43
CA LYS A 222 22.07 -10.15 -13.65
C LYS A 222 20.84 -9.48 -14.27
N SER A 223 20.90 -9.22 -15.57
CA SER A 223 19.79 -8.70 -16.37
C SER A 223 19.52 -9.63 -17.55
N GLU A 224 18.25 -9.90 -17.85
CA GLU A 224 17.85 -10.75 -18.98
C GLU A 224 16.58 -10.24 -19.66
N VAL A 225 16.48 -10.50 -20.96
CA VAL A 225 15.25 -10.28 -21.74
C VAL A 225 14.37 -11.52 -21.61
N ILE A 226 13.12 -11.33 -21.20
CA ILE A 226 12.15 -12.40 -20.99
C ILE A 226 11.30 -12.61 -22.23
N ALA A 227 10.73 -11.52 -22.76
CA ALA A 227 9.85 -11.56 -23.93
C ALA A 227 9.68 -10.15 -24.53
N SER A 228 9.19 -10.08 -25.76
CA SER A 228 8.76 -8.83 -26.40
C SER A 228 7.47 -9.04 -27.19
N SER A 229 6.83 -7.94 -27.59
CA SER A 229 5.59 -7.95 -28.39
C SER A 229 5.52 -6.74 -29.31
N ASP A 230 4.80 -6.85 -30.42
CA ASP A 230 4.64 -5.73 -31.38
C ASP A 230 3.82 -4.58 -30.78
N GLY A 231 2.84 -4.89 -29.93
CA GLY A 231 2.15 -3.94 -29.07
C GLY A 231 2.57 -4.07 -27.60
N MET A 232 1.61 -4.04 -26.68
CA MET A 232 1.86 -4.13 -25.24
C MET A 232 2.66 -5.39 -24.85
N MET A 233 3.56 -5.23 -23.89
CA MET A 233 4.28 -6.30 -23.19
C MET A 233 4.53 -5.84 -21.75
N ILE A 234 3.72 -6.30 -20.81
CA ILE A 234 3.78 -5.89 -19.40
C ILE A 234 3.65 -7.13 -18.52
N CYS A 235 4.53 -7.28 -17.53
CA CYS A 235 4.28 -8.21 -16.42
C CYS A 235 3.26 -7.57 -15.48
N SER A 236 2.02 -8.04 -15.54
CA SER A 236 0.92 -7.50 -14.74
C SER A 236 0.97 -8.00 -13.30
N ASP A 237 1.36 -9.26 -13.10
CA ASP A 237 1.48 -9.86 -11.77
C ASP A 237 2.37 -11.11 -11.78
N VAL A 238 2.84 -11.48 -10.58
CA VAL A 238 3.71 -12.64 -10.35
C VAL A 238 3.04 -13.53 -9.32
N SER A 239 3.01 -14.84 -9.56
CA SER A 239 2.45 -15.79 -8.60
C SER A 239 3.25 -15.82 -7.31
N ASP A 240 2.62 -16.21 -6.20
CA ASP A 240 3.22 -16.27 -4.88
C ASP A 240 4.54 -17.06 -4.79
N ASP A 241 4.67 -18.11 -5.62
CA ASP A 241 5.85 -18.96 -5.73
C ASP A 241 6.89 -18.47 -6.75
N GLY A 242 6.61 -17.37 -7.46
CA GLY A 242 7.48 -16.77 -8.48
C GLY A 242 7.57 -17.57 -9.79
N LYS A 243 6.84 -18.67 -9.95
CA LYS A 243 6.98 -19.58 -11.11
C LYS A 243 6.13 -19.18 -12.30
N ARG A 244 5.08 -18.39 -12.09
CA ARG A 244 4.13 -17.99 -13.12
C ARG A 244 3.98 -16.48 -13.14
N LEU A 245 3.93 -15.92 -14.36
CA LEU A 245 3.67 -14.50 -14.58
C LEU A 245 2.33 -14.34 -15.33
N LEU A 246 1.55 -13.33 -14.95
CA LEU A 246 0.49 -12.81 -15.81
C LEU A 246 1.06 -11.69 -16.67
N LEU A 247 0.97 -11.86 -17.98
CA LEU A 247 1.42 -10.89 -18.95
C LEU A 247 0.23 -10.25 -19.65
N THR A 248 0.23 -8.92 -19.73
CA THR A 248 -0.58 -8.20 -20.73
C THR A 248 0.23 -8.12 -22.01
N LYS A 249 -0.21 -8.82 -23.06
CA LYS A 249 0.53 -8.93 -24.32
C LYS A 249 -0.38 -8.65 -25.51
N ALA A 250 0.09 -7.84 -26.47
CA ALA A 250 -0.61 -7.55 -27.72
C ALA A 250 0.26 -7.87 -28.94
N PRO A 251 0.33 -9.14 -29.39
CA PRO A 251 1.21 -9.52 -30.50
C PRO A 251 0.70 -9.02 -31.86
N THR A 252 -0.61 -8.78 -32.00
CA THR A 252 -1.26 -8.33 -33.24
C THR A 252 -2.15 -7.11 -32.97
N GLY A 253 -1.73 -6.23 -32.05
CA GLY A 253 -2.48 -5.03 -31.66
C GLY A 253 -3.57 -5.25 -30.62
N GLN A 254 -4.13 -6.46 -30.49
CA GLN A 254 -5.14 -6.81 -29.49
C GLN A 254 -4.50 -7.25 -28.16
N PRO A 255 -4.68 -6.51 -27.05
CA PRO A 255 -4.16 -6.93 -25.75
C PRO A 255 -5.03 -8.01 -25.10
N ASP A 256 -4.36 -9.05 -24.64
CA ASP A 256 -4.94 -10.13 -23.84
C ASP A 256 -4.05 -10.46 -22.64
N ILE A 257 -4.62 -11.23 -21.71
CA ILE A 257 -3.90 -11.84 -20.61
C ILE A 257 -3.30 -13.17 -21.04
N TYR A 258 -2.01 -13.35 -20.74
CA TYR A 258 -1.26 -14.58 -20.96
C TYR A 258 -0.67 -15.06 -19.65
N LEU A 259 -0.59 -16.37 -19.47
CA LEU A 259 0.19 -17.02 -18.42
C LEU A 259 1.55 -17.39 -18.98
N TYR A 260 2.62 -17.00 -18.30
CA TYR A 260 3.99 -17.37 -18.63
C TYR A 260 4.57 -18.25 -17.53
N ASP A 261 5.04 -19.43 -17.89
CA ASP A 261 5.80 -20.31 -17.00
C ASP A 261 7.28 -19.94 -17.08
N VAL A 262 7.86 -19.54 -15.96
CA VAL A 262 9.25 -19.04 -15.88
C VAL A 262 10.28 -20.15 -16.14
N GLN A 263 10.02 -21.36 -15.66
CA GLN A 263 10.96 -22.48 -15.79
C GLN A 263 10.91 -23.08 -17.19
N MET A 264 9.70 -23.35 -17.68
CA MET A 264 9.48 -23.94 -19.01
C MET A 264 9.61 -22.92 -20.15
N LYS A 265 9.64 -21.62 -19.82
CA LYS A 265 9.60 -20.50 -20.77
C LYS A 265 8.41 -20.61 -21.73
N LYS A 266 7.28 -21.12 -21.23
CA LYS A 266 6.08 -21.40 -22.02
C LYS A 266 5.01 -20.35 -21.78
N THR A 267 4.48 -19.79 -22.86
CA THR A 267 3.38 -18.81 -22.81
C THR A 267 2.06 -19.43 -23.24
N THR A 268 1.00 -19.22 -22.46
CA THR A 268 -0.37 -19.67 -22.74
C THR A 268 -1.33 -18.48 -22.71
N ARG A 269 -2.15 -18.31 -23.75
CA ARG A 269 -3.15 -17.23 -23.81
C ARG A 269 -4.37 -17.57 -22.95
N LEU A 270 -4.70 -16.75 -21.95
CA LEU A 270 -5.81 -16.98 -21.02
C LEU A 270 -7.13 -16.32 -21.44
N THR A 271 -7.06 -15.21 -22.16
CA THR A 271 -8.23 -14.49 -22.69
C THR A 271 -8.21 -14.43 -24.21
N LYS A 272 -9.38 -14.44 -24.83
CA LYS A 272 -9.55 -14.40 -26.30
C LYS A 272 -10.70 -13.49 -26.72
N TYR A 273 -10.96 -12.47 -25.93
CA TYR A 273 -12.05 -11.55 -26.20
C TYR A 273 -11.63 -10.56 -27.30
N GLY A 274 -12.58 -10.14 -28.14
CA GLY A 274 -12.32 -9.27 -29.28
C GLY A 274 -12.00 -7.82 -28.92
N GLY A 275 -12.18 -7.43 -27.65
CA GLY A 275 -11.81 -6.13 -27.10
C GLY A 275 -10.70 -6.25 -26.05
N ILE A 276 -10.44 -5.18 -25.33
CA ILE A 276 -9.24 -5.03 -24.49
C ILE A 276 -9.36 -5.87 -23.21
N ASP A 277 -8.36 -6.73 -22.95
CA ASP A 277 -8.15 -7.41 -21.66
C ASP A 277 -6.72 -7.14 -21.14
N VAL A 278 -6.60 -6.48 -19.98
CA VAL A 278 -5.30 -5.98 -19.45
C VAL A 278 -5.22 -6.07 -17.92
N SER A 279 -4.00 -5.88 -17.39
CA SER A 279 -3.73 -5.68 -15.96
C SER A 279 -4.21 -6.83 -15.06
N GLY A 280 -4.01 -8.07 -15.52
CA GLY A 280 -4.38 -9.26 -14.75
C GLY A 280 -3.60 -9.39 -13.44
N GLN A 281 -4.27 -9.84 -12.37
CA GLN A 281 -3.68 -10.19 -11.09
C GLN A 281 -4.16 -11.56 -10.63
N PHE A 282 -3.29 -12.29 -9.94
CA PHE A 282 -3.67 -13.53 -9.29
C PHE A 282 -4.53 -13.20 -8.07
N VAL A 283 -5.71 -13.84 -7.97
CA VAL A 283 -6.48 -13.87 -6.72
C VAL A 283 -5.96 -15.01 -5.84
N ASN A 284 -5.64 -16.12 -6.49
CA ASN A 284 -5.06 -17.33 -5.93
C ASN A 284 -4.39 -18.11 -7.07
N ASN A 285 -4.04 -19.37 -6.82
CA ASN A 285 -3.35 -20.20 -7.81
C ASN A 285 -4.21 -20.63 -9.02
N GLU A 286 -5.52 -20.42 -8.95
CA GLU A 286 -6.51 -20.91 -9.93
C GLU A 286 -7.31 -19.79 -10.59
N ASN A 287 -7.40 -18.62 -9.97
CA ASN A 287 -8.26 -17.52 -10.40
C ASN A 287 -7.47 -16.25 -10.60
N ILE A 288 -7.88 -15.48 -11.60
CA ILE A 288 -7.36 -14.16 -11.90
C ILE A 288 -8.50 -13.14 -11.90
N ILE A 289 -8.15 -11.90 -11.56
CA ILE A 289 -8.96 -10.71 -11.86
C ILE A 289 -8.23 -9.86 -12.89
N PHE A 290 -8.96 -9.14 -13.72
CA PHE A 290 -8.38 -8.33 -14.80
C PHE A 290 -9.34 -7.22 -15.24
N VAL A 291 -8.82 -6.23 -15.95
CA VAL A 291 -9.60 -5.14 -16.53
C VAL A 291 -10.02 -5.53 -17.94
N SER A 292 -11.29 -5.31 -18.28
CA SER A 292 -11.84 -5.57 -19.61
C SER A 292 -12.83 -4.52 -20.07
N ASP A 293 -12.89 -4.27 -21.38
CA ASP A 293 -13.90 -3.40 -22.00
C ASP A 293 -15.18 -4.12 -22.48
N ARG A 294 -15.41 -5.38 -22.08
CA ARG A 294 -16.59 -6.20 -22.47
C ARG A 294 -17.96 -5.52 -22.33
N LEU A 295 -18.08 -4.48 -21.49
CA LEU A 295 -19.33 -3.72 -21.30
C LEU A 295 -19.38 -2.42 -22.13
N GLY A 296 -18.44 -2.21 -23.05
CA GLY A 296 -18.23 -0.96 -23.78
C GLY A 296 -17.43 0.09 -22.99
N TYR A 297 -17.05 -0.21 -21.74
CA TYR A 297 -16.19 0.62 -20.89
C TYR A 297 -15.30 -0.29 -20.01
N PRO A 298 -14.12 0.20 -19.55
CA PRO A 298 -13.25 -0.60 -18.69
C PRO A 298 -13.93 -0.99 -17.39
N ASN A 299 -14.00 -2.28 -17.08
CA ASN A 299 -14.50 -2.80 -15.83
C ASN A 299 -13.71 -4.02 -15.35
N ILE A 300 -13.93 -4.44 -14.10
CA ILE A 300 -13.20 -5.55 -13.48
C ILE A 300 -13.95 -6.86 -13.65
N PHE A 301 -13.25 -7.88 -14.12
CA PHE A 301 -13.74 -9.23 -14.34
C PHE A 301 -12.84 -10.25 -13.67
N SER A 302 -13.38 -11.44 -13.40
CA SER A 302 -12.63 -12.59 -12.95
C SER A 302 -12.78 -13.76 -13.92
N LYS A 303 -11.80 -14.67 -13.90
CA LYS A 303 -11.92 -16.00 -14.50
C LYS A 303 -11.01 -17.00 -13.82
N ARG A 304 -11.35 -18.28 -13.95
CA ARG A 304 -10.40 -19.37 -13.71
C ARG A 304 -9.32 -19.39 -14.79
N ILE A 305 -8.11 -19.78 -14.42
CA ILE A 305 -6.97 -19.94 -15.32
C ILE A 305 -7.25 -21.05 -16.34
N ASP A 306 -7.84 -22.17 -15.89
CA ASP A 306 -8.22 -23.32 -16.71
C ASP A 306 -9.61 -23.23 -17.33
N GLY A 307 -10.42 -22.25 -16.90
CA GLY A 307 -11.80 -22.06 -17.33
C GLY A 307 -11.98 -21.09 -18.50
N SER A 308 -13.10 -21.23 -19.20
CA SER A 308 -13.55 -20.28 -20.25
C SER A 308 -14.48 -19.20 -19.73
N SER A 309 -15.20 -19.45 -18.63
CA SER A 309 -16.16 -18.51 -18.05
C SER A 309 -15.48 -17.26 -17.53
N VAL A 310 -16.11 -16.11 -17.78
CA VAL A 310 -15.68 -14.79 -17.32
C VAL A 310 -16.85 -14.16 -16.57
N GLU A 311 -16.58 -13.61 -15.39
CA GLU A 311 -17.59 -13.06 -14.49
C GLU A 311 -17.29 -11.59 -14.16
N GLN A 312 -18.30 -10.73 -14.13
CA GLN A 312 -18.15 -9.33 -13.73
C GLN A 312 -18.03 -9.23 -12.22
N MET A 313 -17.00 -8.53 -11.73
CA MET A 313 -16.76 -8.40 -10.28
C MET A 313 -17.24 -7.07 -9.71
N VAL A 314 -17.27 -6.01 -10.51
CA VAL A 314 -17.59 -4.65 -10.06
C VAL A 314 -18.83 -4.15 -10.77
N TYR A 315 -19.82 -3.67 -10.02
CA TYR A 315 -21.09 -3.15 -10.52
C TYR A 315 -21.27 -1.64 -10.33
N TYR A 316 -20.30 -0.97 -9.70
CA TYR A 316 -20.31 0.47 -9.44
C TYR A 316 -19.19 1.20 -10.17
N GLY A 317 -19.50 2.38 -10.70
CA GLY A 317 -18.58 3.21 -11.50
C GLY A 317 -18.68 2.90 -13.00
N LYS A 318 -18.37 3.90 -13.83
CA LYS A 318 -18.49 3.81 -15.30
C LYS A 318 -17.14 3.69 -16.03
N SER A 319 -16.04 3.62 -15.29
CA SER A 319 -14.71 3.34 -15.82
C SER A 319 -13.81 2.90 -14.67
N ASN A 320 -13.54 1.59 -14.62
CA ASN A 320 -12.77 0.93 -13.58
C ASN A 320 -11.49 0.34 -14.18
N ALA A 321 -10.43 1.15 -14.22
CA ALA A 321 -9.26 0.91 -15.07
C ALA A 321 -8.01 0.36 -14.33
N ALA A 322 -8.13 0.03 -13.04
CA ALA A 322 -7.08 -0.61 -12.25
C ALA A 322 -7.70 -1.29 -11.03
N CYS A 323 -7.15 -2.43 -10.61
CA CYS A 323 -7.61 -3.14 -9.42
C CYS A 323 -6.51 -3.94 -8.72
N SER A 324 -6.83 -4.39 -7.51
CA SER A 324 -6.11 -5.43 -6.77
C SER A 324 -7.09 -6.19 -5.89
N ALA A 325 -6.79 -7.46 -5.60
CA ALA A 325 -7.63 -8.33 -4.76
C ALA A 325 -6.85 -8.87 -3.57
N PHE A 326 -7.55 -9.03 -2.45
CA PHE A 326 -7.06 -9.76 -1.29
C PHE A 326 -8.24 -10.43 -0.56
N GLY A 327 -8.20 -11.76 -0.47
CA GLY A 327 -9.34 -12.55 0.01
C GLY A 327 -10.60 -12.22 -0.79
N LYS A 328 -11.66 -11.82 -0.10
CA LYS A 328 -12.94 -11.41 -0.70
C LYS A 328 -13.02 -9.94 -1.13
N TYR A 329 -11.97 -9.16 -0.91
CA TYR A 329 -12.00 -7.73 -1.18
C TYR A 329 -11.31 -7.39 -2.49
N ILE A 330 -11.91 -6.48 -3.26
CA ILE A 330 -11.31 -5.88 -4.44
C ILE A 330 -11.24 -4.38 -4.23
N VAL A 331 -10.04 -3.82 -4.32
CA VAL A 331 -9.84 -2.38 -4.45
C VAL A 331 -9.72 -2.04 -5.93
N TYR A 332 -10.40 -0.98 -6.38
CA TYR A 332 -10.35 -0.55 -7.78
C TYR A 332 -10.39 0.96 -7.94
N LYS A 333 -9.78 1.45 -9.03
CA LYS A 333 -9.81 2.85 -9.47
C LYS A 333 -11.10 3.09 -10.24
N ALA A 334 -12.01 3.90 -9.72
CA ALA A 334 -13.24 4.30 -10.38
C ALA A 334 -13.14 5.76 -10.86
N ARG A 335 -13.62 6.03 -12.07
CA ARG A 335 -13.97 7.39 -12.51
C ARG A 335 -15.32 7.77 -11.89
N GLU A 336 -15.36 8.90 -11.20
CA GLU A 336 -16.57 9.37 -10.51
C GLU A 336 -17.29 10.52 -11.22
N SER A 337 -16.68 11.19 -12.21
CA SER A 337 -17.37 12.25 -12.95
C SER A 337 -18.46 11.68 -13.88
N SER A 338 -19.69 12.16 -13.70
CA SER A 338 -20.83 11.90 -14.60
C SER A 338 -20.88 12.89 -15.78
N GLU A 339 -20.33 14.09 -15.60
CA GLU A 339 -20.44 15.18 -16.57
C GLU A 339 -19.36 15.11 -17.63
N ALA A 340 -19.77 15.14 -18.90
CA ALA A 340 -18.89 15.05 -20.07
C ALA A 340 -17.77 16.11 -20.10
N PHE A 341 -17.99 17.26 -19.45
CA PHE A 341 -17.10 18.43 -19.49
C PHE A 341 -16.46 18.76 -18.13
N SER A 342 -16.65 17.93 -17.10
CA SER A 342 -15.98 18.11 -15.81
C SER A 342 -14.62 17.41 -15.78
N ASP A 343 -13.70 17.95 -14.96
CA ASP A 343 -12.43 17.27 -14.70
C ASP A 343 -12.68 15.89 -14.10
N ASN A 344 -12.06 14.87 -14.70
CA ASN A 344 -12.20 13.51 -14.23
C ASN A 344 -11.52 13.34 -12.87
N THR A 345 -12.31 12.97 -11.87
CA THR A 345 -11.77 12.48 -10.61
C THR A 345 -11.67 10.96 -10.66
N PHE A 346 -10.55 10.43 -10.19
CA PHE A 346 -10.31 8.99 -10.11
C PHE A 346 -10.03 8.62 -8.68
N ASN A 347 -10.91 7.80 -8.11
CA ASN A 347 -10.88 7.46 -6.68
C ASN A 347 -10.92 5.96 -6.48
N LEU A 348 -10.32 5.54 -5.37
CA LEU A 348 -10.27 4.14 -5.00
C LEU A 348 -11.53 3.75 -4.25
N HIS A 349 -12.12 2.64 -4.66
CA HIS A 349 -13.25 2.01 -4.00
C HIS A 349 -12.87 0.59 -3.58
N LEU A 350 -13.43 0.15 -2.48
CA LEU A 350 -13.33 -1.20 -1.95
C LEU A 350 -14.70 -1.86 -2.07
N ILE A 351 -14.75 -3.03 -2.67
CA ILE A 351 -15.96 -3.89 -2.69
C ILE A 351 -15.65 -5.24 -2.05
N SER A 352 -16.72 -5.94 -1.65
CA SER A 352 -16.69 -7.35 -1.27
C SER A 352 -17.24 -8.20 -2.43
N THR A 353 -16.63 -9.35 -2.68
CA THR A 353 -17.16 -10.34 -3.64
C THR A 353 -18.28 -11.21 -3.05
N GLU A 354 -18.58 -11.08 -1.76
CA GLU A 354 -19.58 -11.89 -1.06
C GLU A 354 -20.85 -11.11 -0.66
N THR A 355 -20.83 -9.78 -0.76
CA THR A 355 -21.89 -8.89 -0.24
C THR A 355 -21.96 -7.61 -1.06
N ASP A 356 -23.06 -6.86 -0.99
CA ASP A 356 -23.22 -5.54 -1.64
C ASP A 356 -22.38 -4.40 -1.01
N PHE A 357 -21.40 -4.74 -0.17
CA PHE A 357 -20.50 -3.79 0.46
C PHE A 357 -19.71 -2.99 -0.58
N ILE A 358 -19.79 -1.67 -0.48
CA ILE A 358 -18.94 -0.73 -1.22
C ILE A 358 -18.50 0.41 -0.31
N ARG A 359 -17.22 0.80 -0.40
CA ARG A 359 -16.65 1.91 0.35
C ARG A 359 -15.67 2.69 -0.50
N ARG A 360 -15.90 3.99 -0.64
CA ARG A 360 -14.91 4.92 -1.19
C ARG A 360 -13.76 5.13 -0.19
N LEU A 361 -12.52 4.97 -0.65
CA LEU A 361 -11.31 5.05 0.18
C LEU A 361 -10.53 6.35 -0.01
N THR A 362 -10.66 7.01 -1.16
CA THR A 362 -9.95 8.26 -1.46
C THR A 362 -10.90 9.32 -1.99
N ALA A 363 -10.51 10.57 -1.81
CA ALA A 363 -11.12 11.72 -2.47
C ALA A 363 -10.04 12.62 -3.07
N VAL A 364 -10.45 13.47 -4.01
CA VAL A 364 -9.64 14.53 -4.64
C VAL A 364 -8.46 14.00 -5.48
N GLY A 365 -8.16 14.69 -6.59
CA GLY A 365 -7.06 14.33 -7.49
C GLY A 365 -7.26 13.02 -8.24
N VAL A 366 -6.14 12.45 -8.70
CA VAL A 366 -6.11 11.18 -9.43
C VAL A 366 -5.42 10.14 -8.55
N ASN A 367 -6.19 9.16 -8.09
CA ASN A 367 -5.71 8.05 -7.24
C ASN A 367 -5.70 6.77 -8.08
N GLU A 368 -4.57 6.08 -8.13
CA GLU A 368 -4.36 4.99 -9.09
C GLU A 368 -3.34 3.95 -8.62
N PHE A 369 -3.25 2.85 -9.37
CA PHE A 369 -2.42 1.68 -9.05
C PHE A 369 -2.60 1.17 -7.60
N PRO A 370 -3.85 0.92 -7.14
CA PRO A 370 -4.03 0.37 -5.81
C PRO A 370 -3.47 -1.06 -5.74
N ARG A 371 -2.76 -1.39 -4.66
CA ARG A 371 -2.24 -2.72 -4.38
C ARG A 371 -2.45 -3.05 -2.92
N PHE A 372 -3.04 -4.21 -2.64
CA PHE A 372 -3.07 -4.71 -1.27
C PHE A 372 -1.66 -5.05 -0.78
N SER A 373 -1.48 -4.94 0.52
CA SER A 373 -0.35 -5.50 1.26
C SER A 373 -0.46 -7.02 1.30
N ILE A 374 0.66 -7.69 1.59
CA ILE A 374 0.72 -9.15 1.72
C ILE A 374 -0.16 -9.71 2.86
N ASP A 375 -0.51 -8.86 3.83
CA ASP A 375 -1.36 -9.18 4.98
C ASP A 375 -2.78 -8.60 4.83
N GLY A 376 -3.06 -7.85 3.75
CA GLY A 376 -4.37 -7.32 3.41
C GLY A 376 -4.85 -6.13 4.24
N ASP A 377 -4.06 -5.68 5.21
CA ASP A 377 -4.45 -4.63 6.16
C ASP A 377 -4.23 -3.21 5.61
N ALA A 378 -3.23 -3.07 4.73
CA ALA A 378 -2.92 -1.84 4.03
C ALA A 378 -3.15 -1.91 2.51
N ILE A 379 -3.48 -0.77 1.91
CA ILE A 379 -3.46 -0.56 0.45
C ILE A 379 -2.45 0.55 0.14
N ILE A 380 -1.46 0.26 -0.69
CA ILE A 380 -0.60 1.28 -1.28
C ILE A 380 -1.23 1.79 -2.58
N PHE A 381 -1.10 3.08 -2.86
CA PHE A 381 -1.57 3.69 -4.11
C PHE A 381 -0.71 4.88 -4.53
N ILE A 382 -0.84 5.31 -5.79
CA ILE A 382 -0.26 6.56 -6.28
C ILE A 382 -1.34 7.64 -6.21
N LYS A 383 -1.00 8.79 -5.66
CA LYS A 383 -1.82 10.01 -5.75
C LYS A 383 -1.12 11.05 -6.59
N ASN A 384 -1.81 11.54 -7.61
CA ASN A 384 -1.41 12.71 -8.37
C ASN A 384 -2.39 13.85 -8.05
N TYR A 385 -1.88 14.94 -7.49
CA TYR A 385 -2.67 16.13 -7.19
C TYR A 385 -1.85 17.38 -7.52
N SER A 386 -2.42 18.25 -8.35
CA SER A 386 -1.70 19.39 -8.95
C SER A 386 -0.38 18.92 -9.58
N ALA A 387 0.76 19.52 -9.22
CA ALA A 387 2.08 19.16 -9.75
C ALA A 387 2.83 18.09 -8.94
N GLN A 388 2.20 17.49 -7.92
CA GLN A 388 2.86 16.57 -6.99
C GLN A 388 2.32 15.13 -7.12
N SER A 389 3.24 14.19 -7.29
CA SER A 389 2.97 12.76 -7.06
C SER A 389 3.29 12.39 -5.61
N SER A 390 2.48 11.51 -5.03
CA SER A 390 2.72 10.93 -3.70
C SER A 390 2.51 9.42 -3.75
N ILE A 391 3.22 8.70 -2.89
CA ILE A 391 2.85 7.34 -2.50
C ILE A 391 1.89 7.45 -1.31
N GLY A 392 0.74 6.79 -1.40
CA GLY A 392 -0.26 6.78 -0.36
C GLY A 392 -0.42 5.40 0.28
N ILE A 393 -0.73 5.39 1.59
CA ILE A 393 -1.05 4.17 2.35
C ILE A 393 -2.41 4.36 3.01
N ILE A 394 -3.35 3.45 2.72
CA ILE A 394 -4.63 3.35 3.41
C ILE A 394 -4.54 2.20 4.40
N ARG A 395 -4.80 2.48 5.68
CA ARG A 395 -4.97 1.49 6.76
C ARG A 395 -6.45 1.13 6.84
N LEU A 396 -6.84 -0.03 6.32
CA LEU A 396 -8.26 -0.38 6.13
C LEU A 396 -9.02 -0.50 7.44
N ASN A 397 -8.44 -1.23 8.40
CA ASN A 397 -9.02 -1.49 9.71
C ASN A 397 -9.12 -0.23 10.57
N HIS A 398 -8.24 0.76 10.33
CA HIS A 398 -8.20 2.00 11.10
C HIS A 398 -8.90 3.18 10.41
N ASN A 399 -9.35 3.03 9.15
CA ASN A 399 -9.90 4.12 8.35
C ASN A 399 -8.98 5.36 8.28
N LYS A 400 -7.67 5.13 8.15
CA LYS A 400 -6.68 6.22 8.03
C LYS A 400 -5.96 6.16 6.69
N ASN A 401 -5.56 7.32 6.20
CA ASN A 401 -4.84 7.50 4.94
C ASN A 401 -3.62 8.41 5.17
N TYR A 402 -2.48 8.01 4.63
CA TYR A 402 -1.20 8.70 4.74
C TYR A 402 -0.66 8.96 3.34
N LEU A 403 -0.05 10.13 3.13
CA LEU A 403 0.54 10.53 1.86
C LEU A 403 2.00 10.91 2.07
N PHE A 404 2.87 10.33 1.25
CA PHE A 404 4.30 10.55 1.23
C PHE A 404 4.66 11.22 -0.11
N PRO A 405 4.88 12.54 -0.12
CA PRO A 405 5.10 13.28 -1.36
C PRO A 405 6.47 12.98 -1.96
N LEU A 406 6.48 12.75 -3.28
CA LEU A 406 7.72 12.64 -4.04
C LEU A 406 8.34 14.02 -4.21
N LYS A 407 9.66 14.13 -4.00
CA LYS A 407 10.39 15.40 -4.11
C LYS A 407 10.52 15.92 -5.54
N TYR A 408 10.65 15.02 -6.52
CA TYR A 408 10.76 15.38 -7.94
C TYR A 408 10.32 14.25 -8.85
N GLY A 409 9.93 14.62 -10.08
CA GLY A 409 9.40 13.69 -11.07
C GLY A 409 7.95 13.29 -10.80
N LYS A 410 7.43 12.41 -11.66
CA LYS A 410 6.04 11.92 -11.58
C LYS A 410 6.02 10.40 -11.55
N VAL A 411 5.37 9.80 -10.55
CA VAL A 411 5.22 8.34 -10.48
C VAL A 411 4.22 7.88 -11.54
N GLN A 412 4.58 6.87 -12.33
CA GLN A 412 3.74 6.30 -13.39
C GLN A 412 3.18 4.93 -13.05
N SER A 413 3.94 4.11 -12.31
CA SER A 413 3.58 2.73 -11.95
C SER A 413 4.45 2.27 -10.79
N MET A 414 3.96 1.29 -10.03
CA MET A 414 4.66 0.77 -8.85
C MET A 414 4.27 -0.66 -8.48
N ASP A 415 5.04 -1.21 -7.55
CA ASP A 415 4.79 -2.46 -6.83
C ASP A 415 5.46 -2.44 -5.44
N TRP A 416 5.04 -3.31 -4.52
CA TRP A 416 5.59 -3.35 -3.15
C TRP A 416 5.58 -4.74 -2.51
#